data_AF-A0A4Q3EPN5-F1
#
_entry.id   AF-A0A4Q3EPN5-F1
#
_cell.length_a   1.000
_cell.length_b   1.000
_cell.length_c   1.000
_cell.angle_alpha   90.00
_cell.angle_beta   90.00
_cell.angle_gamma   90.00
#
_symmetry.space_group_name_H-M   'P 1'
#
loop_
_entity.id
_entity.type
_entity.pdbx_description
1 polymer ?
#
loop_
_entity_poly.entity_id
_entity_poly.type
_entity_poly.pdbx_seq_one_letter_code
_entity_poly.pdbx_strand_id
1 'polypeptide(L)'
;DYNSIMAKALADRLAEAFAEKMHELVRRNYWGYAKDEHLSSEDMIREKYQGIRPAPGYPACPDHTEKWTLFKLLNAEENTGMYLTESLAMMPASSVSGFYFAHPQAKYFGLGKITKDQIEDYAQRKNMPIEEVERWLSPNLSY
;
A
#
# COMPACT_ATOMS: atom_id res chain seq x y z
N ASP A 1 24.24 9.08 18.03
CA ASP A 1 22.83 9.47 17.72
C ASP A 1 22.63 10.08 16.34
N TYR A 2 23.31 11.18 15.98
CA TYR A 2 23.15 11.82 14.67
C TYR A 2 23.21 10.85 13.47
N ASN A 3 24.27 10.03 13.37
CA ASN A 3 24.42 9.07 12.28
C ASN A 3 23.31 8.01 12.25
N SER A 4 22.79 7.62 13.42
CA SER A 4 21.70 6.63 13.50
C SER A 4 20.38 7.22 12.98
N ILE A 5 20.06 8.46 13.37
CA ILE A 5 18.89 9.19 12.86
C ILE A 5 19.03 9.43 11.35
N MET A 6 20.21 9.86 10.91
CA MET A 6 20.50 10.09 9.49
C MET A 6 20.34 8.81 8.66
N ALA A 7 20.87 7.68 9.16
CA ALA A 7 20.74 6.40 8.46
C ALA A 7 19.28 5.97 8.30
N LYS A 8 18.45 6.12 9.36
CA LYS A 8 17.00 5.83 9.28
C LYS A 8 16.28 6.75 8.30
N ALA A 9 16.56 8.05 8.37
CA ALA A 9 15.96 9.02 7.45
C ALA A 9 16.31 8.72 5.98
N LEU A 10 17.58 8.36 5.70
CA LEU A 10 18.01 7.96 4.37
C LEU A 10 17.36 6.65 3.93
N ALA A 11 17.25 5.66 4.82
CA ALA A 11 16.58 4.40 4.53
C ALA A 11 15.11 4.63 4.13
N ASP A 12 14.39 5.50 4.84
CA ASP A 12 13.00 5.85 4.49
C ASP A 12 12.92 6.55 3.13
N ARG A 13 13.86 7.46 2.82
CA ARG A 13 13.91 8.11 1.49
C ARG A 13 14.21 7.12 0.37
N LEU A 14 15.07 6.13 0.62
CA LEU A 14 15.40 5.09 -0.35
C LEU A 14 14.21 4.14 -0.57
N ALA A 15 13.48 3.76 0.48
CA ALA A 15 12.28 2.93 0.36
C ALA A 15 11.21 3.59 -0.53
N GLU A 16 10.93 4.88 -0.28
CA GLU A 16 9.96 5.65 -1.08
C GLU A 16 10.44 5.88 -2.51
N ALA A 17 11.73 6.21 -2.70
CA ALA A 17 12.31 6.37 -4.03
C ALA A 17 12.25 5.06 -4.83
N PHE A 18 12.43 3.91 -4.17
CA PHE A 18 12.31 2.61 -4.81
C PHE A 18 10.85 2.31 -5.19
N ALA A 19 9.88 2.62 -4.32
CA ALA A 19 8.46 2.50 -4.67
C ALA A 19 8.09 3.33 -5.91
N GLU A 20 8.56 4.58 -5.98
CA GLU A 20 8.34 5.45 -7.15
C GLU A 20 8.98 4.88 -8.41
N LYS A 21 10.24 4.42 -8.31
CA LYS A 21 10.97 3.86 -9.44
C LYS A 21 10.35 2.56 -9.94
N MET A 22 9.93 1.68 -9.03
CA MET A 22 9.24 0.44 -9.40
C MET A 22 7.90 0.73 -10.07
N HIS A 23 7.15 1.71 -9.57
CA HIS A 23 5.90 2.10 -10.21
C HIS A 23 6.15 2.60 -11.64
N GLU A 24 7.14 3.48 -11.85
CA GLU A 24 7.56 3.92 -13.19
C GLU A 24 7.89 2.72 -14.12
N LEU A 25 8.71 1.77 -13.65
CA LEU A 25 9.05 0.57 -14.40
C LEU A 25 7.83 -0.31 -14.69
N VAL A 26 6.87 -0.39 -13.78
CA VAL A 26 5.62 -1.13 -14.03
C VAL A 26 4.83 -0.46 -15.15
N ARG A 27 4.65 0.86 -15.11
CA ARG A 27 3.91 1.59 -16.15
C ARG A 27 4.57 1.49 -17.52
N ARG A 28 5.89 1.60 -17.57
CA ARG A 28 6.66 1.67 -18.82
C ARG A 28 7.05 0.29 -19.38
N ASN A 29 7.38 -0.66 -18.51
CA ASN A 29 8.01 -1.93 -18.90
C ASN A 29 7.19 -3.15 -18.53
N TYR A 30 6.91 -3.39 -17.24
CA TYR A 30 6.33 -4.67 -16.80
C TYR A 30 4.85 -4.81 -17.17
N TRP A 31 4.06 -3.76 -16.96
CA TRP A 31 2.67 -3.67 -17.43
C TRP A 31 2.62 -2.97 -18.79
N GLY A 32 3.40 -1.90 -18.97
CA GLY A 32 3.65 -1.32 -20.29
C GLY A 32 2.46 -0.57 -20.90
N TYR A 33 1.58 0.00 -20.08
CA TYR A 33 0.48 0.84 -20.55
C TYR A 33 0.87 2.29 -20.82
N ALA A 34 2.09 2.71 -20.46
CA ALA A 34 2.62 4.04 -20.70
C ALA A 34 4.10 3.98 -21.16
N LYS A 35 4.38 3.24 -22.23
CA LYS A 35 5.75 2.96 -22.71
C LYS A 35 6.57 4.22 -23.02
N ASP A 36 5.91 5.21 -23.64
CA ASP A 36 6.52 6.48 -24.07
C ASP A 36 6.46 7.57 -22.98
N GLU A 37 6.19 7.19 -21.72
CA GLU A 37 6.19 8.11 -20.59
C GLU A 37 7.59 8.68 -20.34
N HIS A 38 7.68 10.01 -20.26
CA HIS A 38 8.88 10.76 -19.95
C HIS A 38 8.55 11.88 -18.95
N LEU A 39 8.55 11.54 -17.66
CA LEU A 39 8.24 12.48 -16.57
C LEU A 39 9.51 12.86 -15.81
N SER A 40 9.59 14.12 -15.35
CA SER A 40 10.63 14.53 -14.41
C SER A 40 10.32 14.02 -13.00
N SER A 41 11.29 14.09 -12.09
CA SER A 41 11.07 13.77 -10.68
C SER A 41 9.95 14.62 -10.06
N GLU A 42 9.84 15.91 -10.42
CA GLU A 42 8.77 16.79 -9.96
C GLU A 42 7.39 16.37 -10.50
N ASP A 43 7.32 15.93 -11.75
CA ASP A 43 6.09 15.41 -12.32
C ASP A 43 5.65 14.08 -11.68
N MET A 44 6.62 13.22 -11.33
CA MET A 44 6.39 11.98 -10.59
C MET A 44 5.85 12.28 -9.17
N ILE A 45 6.45 13.23 -8.45
CA ILE A 45 5.96 13.67 -7.13
C ILE A 45 4.55 14.26 -7.21
N ARG A 46 4.23 14.96 -8.30
CA ARG A 46 2.88 15.50 -8.59
C ARG A 46 1.91 14.45 -9.13
N GLU A 47 2.33 13.18 -9.20
CA GLU A 47 1.54 12.05 -9.68
C GLU A 47 0.94 12.26 -11.07
N LYS A 48 1.67 12.91 -11.99
CA LYS A 48 1.17 13.22 -13.35
C LYS A 48 1.09 12.02 -14.30
N TYR A 49 1.30 10.81 -13.80
CA TYR A 49 1.17 9.57 -14.55
C TYR A 49 -0.25 9.00 -14.51
N GLN A 50 -0.54 8.07 -15.40
CA GLN A 50 -1.76 7.27 -15.35
C GLN A 50 -1.65 6.19 -14.27
N GLY A 51 -2.73 5.96 -13.52
CA GLY A 51 -2.82 4.89 -12.53
C GLY A 51 -2.41 5.30 -11.11
N ILE A 52 -2.64 4.41 -10.15
CA ILE A 52 -2.36 4.63 -8.72
C ILE A 52 -1.70 3.40 -8.08
N ARG A 53 -1.05 3.61 -6.93
CA ARG A 53 -0.36 2.55 -6.18
C ARG A 53 -0.78 2.47 -4.69
N PRO A 54 -2.08 2.25 -4.38
CA PRO A 54 -2.59 2.31 -3.01
C PRO A 54 -2.00 1.22 -2.11
N ALA A 55 -1.67 1.61 -0.88
CA ALA A 55 -1.05 0.75 0.12
C ALA A 55 -2.02 0.45 1.29
N PRO A 56 -2.19 -0.82 1.70
CA PRO A 56 -3.04 -1.17 2.85
C PRO A 56 -2.70 -0.38 4.11
N GLY A 57 -3.73 0.22 4.72
CA GLY A 57 -3.64 1.13 5.86
C GLY A 57 -3.81 2.61 5.51
N TYR A 58 -3.68 2.98 4.24
CA TYR A 58 -4.02 4.33 3.79
C TYR A 58 -5.54 4.50 3.67
N PRO A 59 -6.06 5.75 3.66
CA PRO A 59 -7.51 6.00 3.65
C PRO A 59 -8.29 5.33 2.51
N ALA A 60 -7.66 5.07 1.36
CA ALA A 60 -8.29 4.39 0.22
C ALA A 60 -8.46 2.88 0.41
N CYS A 61 -7.67 2.26 1.30
CA CYS A 61 -7.73 0.84 1.63
C CYS A 61 -7.26 0.64 3.08
N PRO A 62 -8.07 1.04 4.08
CA PRO A 62 -7.62 1.16 5.47
C PRO A 62 -7.39 -0.18 6.17
N ASP A 63 -7.90 -1.29 5.64
CA ASP A 63 -7.67 -2.63 6.22
C ASP A 63 -6.20 -3.05 6.09
N HIS A 64 -5.49 -3.08 7.21
CA HIS A 64 -4.10 -3.53 7.24
C HIS A 64 -3.93 -5.02 6.92
N THR A 65 -4.97 -5.86 7.11
CA THR A 65 -4.91 -7.32 6.90
C THR A 65 -4.68 -7.72 5.45
N GLU A 66 -4.95 -6.82 4.51
CA GLU A 66 -4.66 -7.03 3.08
C GLU A 66 -3.16 -7.16 2.79
N LYS A 67 -2.28 -6.76 3.72
CA LYS A 67 -0.85 -7.07 3.61
C LYS A 67 -0.57 -8.57 3.64
N TRP A 68 -1.37 -9.39 4.32
CA TRP A 68 -1.21 -10.85 4.29
C TRP A 68 -1.38 -11.40 2.87
N THR A 69 -2.44 -10.96 2.19
CA THR A 69 -2.69 -11.33 0.79
C THR A 69 -1.52 -10.92 -0.09
N LEU A 70 -1.04 -9.69 0.05
CA LEU A 70 0.07 -9.17 -0.73
C LEU A 70 1.38 -9.94 -0.48
N PHE A 71 1.74 -10.16 0.79
CA PHE A 71 2.97 -10.87 1.16
C PHE A 71 2.93 -12.32 0.67
N LYS A 72 1.78 -12.98 0.77
CA LYS A 72 1.57 -14.32 0.23
C LYS A 72 1.69 -14.35 -1.30
N LEU A 73 1.03 -13.43 -2.00
CA LEU A 73 1.03 -13.37 -3.46
C LEU A 73 2.45 -13.18 -4.03
N LEU A 74 3.24 -12.34 -3.38
CA LEU A 74 4.60 -11.99 -3.82
C LEU A 74 5.67 -12.93 -3.27
N ASN A 75 5.30 -13.87 -2.39
CA ASN A 75 6.23 -14.62 -1.56
C ASN A 75 7.30 -13.69 -0.93
N ALA A 76 6.83 -12.58 -0.34
CA ALA A 76 7.66 -11.43 -0.04
C ALA A 76 8.78 -11.74 0.97
N GLU A 77 8.47 -12.53 2.01
CA GLU A 77 9.45 -12.87 3.05
C GLU A 77 10.63 -13.67 2.50
N GLU A 78 10.39 -14.64 1.64
CA GLU A 78 11.46 -15.42 1.00
C GLU A 78 12.24 -14.58 -0.02
N ASN A 79 11.55 -13.75 -0.81
CA ASN A 79 12.16 -13.00 -1.90
C ASN A 79 12.93 -11.76 -1.44
N THR A 80 12.58 -11.16 -0.30
CA THR A 80 13.16 -9.88 0.15
C THR A 80 13.66 -9.90 1.60
N GLY A 81 13.31 -10.92 2.39
CA GLY A 81 13.57 -10.96 3.83
C GLY A 81 12.67 -10.02 4.66
N MET A 82 11.70 -9.35 4.02
CA MET A 82 10.74 -8.51 4.73
C MET A 82 9.66 -9.35 5.41
N TYR A 83 9.26 -8.99 6.63
CA TYR A 83 8.20 -9.69 7.36
C TYR A 83 7.18 -8.73 7.95
N LEU A 84 6.02 -9.28 8.33
CA LEU A 84 4.96 -8.55 9.02
C LEU A 84 4.99 -8.85 10.52
N THR A 85 4.88 -7.80 11.34
CA THR A 85 4.67 -7.96 12.79
C THR A 85 3.24 -8.43 13.08
N GLU A 86 2.95 -8.76 14.34
CA GLU A 86 1.59 -9.08 14.81
C GLU A 86 0.57 -7.95 14.54
N SER A 87 1.03 -6.70 14.49
CA SER A 87 0.25 -5.51 14.17
C SER A 87 0.28 -5.13 12.68
N LEU A 88 0.89 -5.95 11.83
CA LEU A 88 1.03 -5.75 10.38
C LEU A 88 1.83 -4.51 9.99
N ALA A 89 2.74 -4.08 10.86
CA ALA A 89 3.86 -3.24 10.44
C ALA A 89 4.86 -4.09 9.64
N MET A 90 5.49 -3.49 8.64
CA MET A 90 6.53 -4.16 7.86
C MET A 90 7.89 -3.95 8.53
N MET A 91 8.71 -5.01 8.51
CA MET A 91 10.09 -4.97 8.94
C MET A 91 11.01 -5.38 7.78
N PRO A 92 12.07 -4.59 7.47
CA PRO A 92 12.49 -3.34 8.13
C PRO A 92 11.46 -2.21 8.07
N ALA A 93 11.50 -1.27 9.01
CA ALA A 93 10.52 -0.17 9.09
C ALA A 93 10.49 0.71 7.82
N SER A 94 11.65 0.92 7.21
CA SER A 94 11.81 1.58 5.91
C SER A 94 11.39 0.65 4.78
N SER A 95 10.10 0.41 4.67
CA SER A 95 9.48 -0.51 3.69
C SER A 95 8.20 0.08 3.13
N VAL A 96 7.92 -0.22 1.86
CA VAL A 96 6.68 0.15 1.17
C VAL A 96 6.10 -1.07 0.50
N SER A 97 4.78 -1.25 0.58
CA SER A 97 4.06 -2.31 -0.13
C SER A 97 2.66 -1.82 -0.49
N GLY A 98 2.11 -2.32 -1.61
CA GLY A 98 0.83 -1.87 -2.12
C GLY A 98 0.46 -2.52 -3.44
N PHE A 99 -0.68 -2.09 -3.98
CA PHE A 99 -1.23 -2.57 -5.24
C PHE A 99 -0.85 -1.63 -6.39
N TYR A 100 -1.08 -2.08 -7.63
CA TYR A 100 -1.04 -1.22 -8.81
C TYR A 100 -2.40 -1.26 -9.52
N PHE A 101 -2.94 -0.09 -9.85
CA PHE A 101 -4.14 0.04 -10.68
C PHE A 101 -3.82 0.89 -11.90
N ALA A 102 -4.03 0.33 -13.10
CA ALA A 102 -3.69 0.99 -14.37
C ALA A 102 -4.83 1.83 -14.98
N HIS A 103 -6.06 1.74 -14.45
CA HIS A 103 -7.22 2.39 -15.06
C HIS A 103 -7.04 3.93 -15.05
N PRO A 104 -7.27 4.64 -16.18
CA PRO A 104 -6.98 6.08 -16.28
C PRO A 104 -7.84 6.97 -15.38
N GLN A 105 -8.96 6.45 -14.89
CA GLN A 105 -9.82 7.15 -13.93
C GLN A 105 -9.60 6.72 -12.47
N ALA A 106 -8.65 5.80 -12.21
CA ALA A 106 -8.33 5.41 -10.84
C ALA A 106 -7.72 6.61 -10.10
N LYS A 107 -8.21 6.87 -8.89
CA LYS A 107 -7.78 7.98 -8.03
C LYS A 107 -7.81 7.54 -6.57
N TYR A 108 -7.01 8.18 -5.75
CA TYR A 108 -7.13 8.04 -4.30
C TYR A 108 -8.40 8.73 -3.81
N PHE A 109 -9.19 8.03 -3.01
CA PHE A 109 -10.32 8.57 -2.25
C PHE A 109 -10.30 7.95 -0.87
N GLY A 110 -10.81 8.66 0.15
CA GLY A 110 -10.96 8.07 1.48
C GLY A 110 -12.22 7.21 1.53
N LEU A 111 -12.13 6.01 2.13
CA LEU A 111 -13.29 5.15 2.37
C LEU A 111 -14.37 5.87 3.20
N GLY A 112 -13.95 6.69 4.17
CA GLY A 112 -14.86 7.36 5.10
C GLY A 112 -15.37 6.41 6.19
N LYS A 113 -16.60 6.66 6.64
CA LYS A 113 -17.26 5.88 7.69
C LYS A 113 -18.14 4.79 7.07
N ILE A 114 -18.10 3.59 7.63
CA ILE A 114 -18.83 2.40 7.14
C ILE A 114 -19.79 1.87 8.22
N THR A 115 -20.93 1.39 7.76
CA THR A 115 -22.04 0.88 8.59
C THR A 115 -21.89 -0.62 8.85
N LYS A 116 -22.69 -1.13 9.80
CA LYS A 116 -22.61 -2.52 10.28
C LYS A 116 -22.88 -3.56 9.19
N ASP A 117 -23.79 -3.29 8.27
CA ASP A 117 -24.08 -4.16 7.12
C ASP A 117 -22.85 -4.39 6.23
N GLN A 118 -22.05 -3.34 5.98
CA GLN A 118 -20.80 -3.46 5.23
C GLN A 118 -19.73 -4.26 5.99
N ILE A 119 -19.68 -4.12 7.32
CA ILE A 119 -18.79 -4.91 8.17
C ILE A 119 -19.17 -6.39 8.14
N GLU A 120 -20.45 -6.72 8.28
CA GLU A 120 -20.95 -8.09 8.23
C GLU A 120 -20.65 -8.76 6.88
N ASP A 121 -20.92 -8.06 5.77
CA ASP A 121 -20.59 -8.53 4.41
C ASP A 121 -19.08 -8.72 4.22
N TYR A 122 -18.26 -7.78 4.71
CA TYR A 122 -16.80 -7.88 4.60
C TYR A 122 -16.22 -9.02 5.45
N ALA A 123 -16.73 -9.21 6.68
CA ALA A 123 -16.36 -10.33 7.55
C ALA A 123 -16.64 -11.69 6.89
N GLN A 124 -17.80 -11.83 6.25
CA GLN A 124 -18.13 -13.05 5.50
C GLN A 124 -17.16 -13.29 4.34
N ARG A 125 -16.85 -12.26 3.53
CA ARG A 125 -15.89 -12.40 2.41
C ARG A 125 -14.48 -12.74 2.85
N LYS A 126 -14.05 -12.20 3.99
CA LYS A 126 -12.73 -12.44 4.59
C LYS A 126 -12.66 -13.76 5.36
N ASN A 127 -13.79 -14.40 5.62
CA ASN A 127 -13.91 -15.53 6.52
C ASN A 127 -13.27 -15.22 7.89
N MET A 128 -13.63 -14.07 8.45
CA MET A 128 -13.08 -13.51 9.69
C MET A 128 -14.24 -13.19 10.66
N PRO A 129 -14.07 -13.39 11.98
CA PRO A 129 -15.07 -12.93 12.95
C PRO A 129 -15.34 -11.43 12.82
N ILE A 130 -16.59 -11.03 13.03
CA ILE A 130 -17.01 -9.62 12.91
C ILE A 130 -16.19 -8.75 13.86
N GLU A 131 -15.97 -9.20 15.10
CA GLU A 131 -15.22 -8.47 16.12
C GLU A 131 -13.77 -8.21 15.70
N GLU A 132 -13.18 -9.12 14.91
CA GLU A 132 -11.82 -8.93 14.41
C GLU A 132 -11.78 -7.92 13.25
N VAL A 133 -12.77 -7.95 12.36
CA VAL A 133 -12.93 -6.91 11.31
C VAL A 133 -13.16 -5.54 11.93
N GLU A 134 -14.04 -5.43 12.93
CA GLU A 134 -14.29 -4.20 13.67
C GLU A 134 -13.03 -3.67 14.34
N ARG A 135 -12.17 -4.56 14.89
CA ARG A 135 -10.88 -4.15 15.47
C ARG A 135 -9.98 -3.50 14.42
N TRP A 136 -9.80 -4.14 13.27
CA TRP A 136 -8.93 -3.65 12.20
C TRP A 136 -9.46 -2.39 11.51
N LEU A 137 -10.78 -2.26 11.39
CA LEU A 137 -11.44 -1.12 10.75
C LEU A 137 -12.02 -0.12 11.75
N SER A 138 -11.62 -0.19 13.02
CA SER A 138 -12.14 0.67 14.10
C SER A 138 -12.13 2.18 13.78
N PRO A 139 -11.14 2.76 13.08
CA PRO A 139 -11.17 4.18 12.71
C PRO A 139 -12.28 4.52 11.70
N ASN A 140 -12.77 3.53 10.96
CA ASN A 140 -13.77 3.66 9.90
C ASN A 140 -15.19 3.31 10.33
N LEU A 141 -15.43 2.79 11.54
CA LEU A 141 -16.78 2.46 11.99
C LEU A 141 -17.65 3.71 12.22
N SER A 142 -18.91 3.62 11.84
CA SER A 142 -19.93 4.68 12.00
C SER A 142 -20.90 4.43 13.17
N TYR A 143 -20.64 3.42 14.01
CA TYR A 143 -21.51 2.95 15.08
C TYR A 143 -20.71 2.52 16.31
#